data_AF-A0A4S4NN74-F1
#
_entry.id   AF-A0A4S4NN74-F1
#
_cell.length_a   1.000
_cell.length_b   1.000
_cell.length_c   1.000
_cell.angle_alpha   90.00
_cell.angle_beta   90.00
_cell.angle_gamma   90.00
#
_symmetry.space_group_name_H-M   'P 1'
#
loop_
_entity.id
_entity.type
_entity.pdbx_description
1 polymer ?
#
loop_
_entity_poly.entity_id
_entity_poly.type
_entity_poly.pdbx_seq_one_letter_code
_entity_poly.pdbx_strand_id
1 'polypeptide(L)'
;MSWSLRSLLEGYREGWRRYTDFTGRSTVGEYVAFLVVNLLVGLLLHLLESITEDGLFGFVGGVYALAALLPGIAVTVRVLRTWLRPRP
;
A
#
# COMPACT_ATOMS: atom_id res chain seq x y z
N MET A 1 20.27 -0.02 -3.01
CA MET A 1 18.95 -0.63 -2.77
C MET A 1 18.49 -1.24 -4.10
N SER A 2 18.71 -2.54 -4.30
CA SER A 2 18.22 -3.24 -5.49
C SER A 2 16.76 -3.60 -5.29
N TRP A 3 15.87 -2.89 -5.98
CA TRP A 3 14.44 -3.19 -5.95
C TRP A 3 14.18 -4.48 -6.70
N SER A 4 13.61 -5.47 -6.02
CA SER A 4 13.15 -6.71 -6.65
C SER A 4 11.62 -6.76 -6.65
N LEU A 5 11.03 -7.43 -7.64
CA LEU A 5 9.58 -7.67 -7.66
C LEU A 5 9.11 -8.33 -6.36
N ARG A 6 9.92 -9.25 -5.82
CA ARG A 6 9.67 -9.91 -4.53
C ARG A 6 9.56 -8.91 -3.38
N SER A 7 10.50 -7.97 -3.27
CA SER A 7 10.45 -6.93 -2.22
C SER A 7 9.23 -6.00 -2.33
N LEU A 8 8.73 -5.73 -3.54
CA LEU A 8 7.51 -4.93 -3.72
C LEU A 8 6.28 -5.70 -3.21
N LEU A 9 6.18 -6.98 -3.57
CA LEU A 9 5.09 -7.86 -3.12
C LEU A 9 5.13 -8.10 -1.60
N GLU A 10 6.32 -8.27 -1.04
CA GLU A 10 6.52 -8.41 0.40
C GLU A 10 6.10 -7.15 1.16
N GLY A 11 6.53 -5.97 0.72
CA GLY A 11 6.12 -4.71 1.32
C GLY A 11 4.60 -4.49 1.25
N TYR A 12 3.99 -4.83 0.12
CA TYR A 12 2.54 -4.76 -0.04
C TYR A 12 1.81 -5.72 0.91
N ARG A 13 2.22 -7.00 0.93
CA ARG A 13 1.66 -8.01 1.84
C ARG A 13 1.80 -7.58 3.30
N GLU A 14 2.94 -7.02 3.67
CA GLU A 14 3.22 -6.61 5.04
C GLU A 14 2.37 -5.40 5.46
N GLY A 15 2.07 -4.50 4.53
CA GLY A 15 1.11 -3.42 4.74
C GLY A 15 -0.23 -3.97 5.21
N TRP A 16 -0.81 -4.90 4.45
CA TRP A 16 -2.07 -5.56 4.78
C TRP A 16 -2.00 -6.44 6.03
N ARG A 17 -0.90 -7.17 6.25
CA ARG A 17 -0.76 -8.05 7.42
C ARG A 17 -0.67 -7.25 8.73
N ARG A 18 -0.03 -6.07 8.69
CA ARG A 18 0.24 -5.23 9.86
C ARG A 18 -0.54 -3.92 9.83
N TYR A 19 -1.76 -3.96 9.31
CA TYR A 19 -2.63 -2.79 9.25
C TYR A 19 -3.03 -2.26 10.64
N THR A 20 -2.98 -3.10 11.68
CA THR A 20 -3.28 -2.74 13.08
C THR A 20 -2.05 -2.37 13.91
N ASP A 21 -0.84 -2.56 13.39
CA ASP A 21 0.41 -2.25 14.11
C ASP A 21 0.95 -0.87 13.72
N PHE A 22 0.81 0.08 14.64
CA PHE A 22 1.32 1.45 14.52
C PHE A 22 2.64 1.69 15.28
N THR A 23 3.17 0.66 15.94
CA THR A 23 4.30 0.77 16.87
C THR A 23 5.59 0.23 16.29
N GLY A 24 5.50 -0.76 15.40
CA GLY A 24 6.65 -1.36 14.76
C GLY A 24 7.44 -0.40 13.87
N ARG A 25 8.58 -0.87 13.38
CA ARG A 25 9.36 -0.17 12.37
C ARG A 25 8.95 -0.62 10.99
N SER A 26 8.89 0.34 10.08
CA SER A 26 8.84 0.11 8.64
C SER A 26 9.93 0.90 7.94
N THR A 27 10.39 0.35 6.83
CA THR A 27 11.39 1.00 5.98
C THR A 27 10.73 1.93 4.97
N VAL A 28 11.44 2.93 4.48
CA VAL A 28 10.98 3.75 3.33
C VAL A 28 10.71 2.86 2.11
N GLY A 29 11.47 1.76 1.99
CA GLY A 29 11.28 0.75 0.97
C GLY A 29 9.87 0.16 0.96
N GLU A 30 9.39 -0.27 2.13
CA GLU A 30 8.05 -0.84 2.31
C GLU A 30 6.95 0.18 2.02
N TYR A 31 7.14 1.44 2.41
CA TYR A 31 6.18 2.51 2.10
C TYR A 31 6.03 2.71 0.59
N VAL A 32 7.15 2.84 -0.13
CA VAL A 32 7.12 3.00 -1.59
C VAL A 32 6.55 1.75 -2.26
N ALA A 33 6.89 0.55 -1.78
CA ALA A 33 6.32 -0.70 -2.28
C ALA A 33 4.78 -0.73 -2.12
N PHE A 34 4.27 -0.39 -0.94
CA PHE A 34 2.85 -0.34 -0.68
C PHE A 34 2.16 0.71 -1.57
N LEU A 35 2.73 1.90 -1.70
CA LEU A 35 2.21 2.96 -2.57
C LEU A 35 2.15 2.52 -4.04
N VAL A 36 3.26 2.04 -4.60
CA VAL A 36 3.36 1.67 -6.02
C VAL A 36 2.40 0.54 -6.36
N VAL A 37 2.28 -0.49 -5.51
CA VAL A 37 1.35 -1.59 -5.77
C VAL A 37 -0.11 -1.12 -5.72
N ASN A 38 -0.49 -0.26 -4.77
CA ASN A 38 -1.84 0.31 -4.73
C ASN A 38 -2.14 1.18 -5.95
N LEU A 39 -1.17 1.96 -6.42
CA LEU A 39 -1.31 2.74 -7.65
C LEU A 39 -1.53 1.84 -8.87
N LEU A 40 -0.78 0.73 -8.98
CA LEU A 40 -0.96 -0.24 -10.07
C LEU A 40 -2.32 -0.94 -10.01
N VAL A 41 -2.79 -1.32 -8.81
CA VAL A 41 -4.13 -1.90 -8.64
C VAL A 41 -5.22 -0.90 -9.02
N GLY A 42 -5.10 0.37 -8.59
CA GLY A 42 -6.04 1.42 -8.96
C GLY A 42 -6.08 1.67 -10.46
N LEU A 43 -4.92 1.73 -11.11
CA LEU A 43 -4.82 1.87 -12.56
C LEU A 43 -5.47 0.67 -13.28
N LEU A 44 -5.21 -0.55 -12.82
CA LEU A 44 -5.80 -1.76 -13.40
C LEU A 44 -7.33 -1.76 -13.28
N LEU A 45 -7.87 -1.39 -12.12
CA LEU A 45 -9.32 -1.32 -11.91
C LEU A 45 -9.96 -0.25 -12.80
N HIS A 46 -9.34 0.91 -12.93
CA HIS A 46 -9.82 1.97 -13.83
C HIS A 46 -9.79 1.55 -15.30
N LEU A 47 -8.75 0.84 -15.74
CA LEU A 47 -8.69 0.30 -17.09
C LEU A 47 -9.80 -0.73 -17.33
N LEU A 48 -10.06 -1.63 -16.38
CA LEU A 48 -11.13 -2.62 -16.49
C LEU A 48 -12.51 -1.97 -16.52
N GLU A 49 -12.73 -0.94 -15.71
CA GLU A 49 -13.94 -0.13 -15.71
C GLU A 49 -14.18 0.51 -17.08
N SER A 50 -13.13 1.04 -17.72
CA SER A 50 -13.23 1.66 -19.05
C SER A 50 -13.57 0.69 -20.18
N ILE A 51 -13.39 -0.62 -19.99
CA ILE A 51 -13.66 -1.65 -21.00
C ILE A 51 -15.05 -2.26 -20.81
N THR A 52 -15.49 -2.41 -19.55
CA THR A 52 -16.70 -3.16 -19.20
C THR A 52 -17.94 -2.30 -19.05
N GLU A 53 -17.78 -1.02 -18.68
CA GLU A 53 -18.87 -0.03 -18.53
C GLU A 53 -20.04 -0.47 -17.62
N ASP A 54 -19.85 -1.49 -16.79
CA ASP A 54 -20.88 -2.09 -15.93
C ASP A 54 -20.92 -1.48 -14.51
N GLY A 55 -19.98 -0.59 -14.18
CA GLY A 55 -19.83 0.05 -12.89
C GLY A 55 -19.32 -0.86 -11.77
N LEU A 56 -19.13 -2.17 -12.02
CA LEU A 56 -18.66 -3.13 -11.03
C LEU A 56 -17.22 -2.80 -10.59
N PHE A 57 -16.34 -2.52 -11.56
CA PHE A 57 -14.93 -2.21 -11.29
C PHE A 57 -14.75 -0.89 -10.55
N GLY A 58 -15.59 0.11 -10.83
CA GLY A 58 -15.62 1.36 -10.07
C GLY A 58 -16.01 1.14 -8.61
N PHE A 59 -17.05 0.32 -8.37
CA PHE A 59 -17.46 -0.06 -7.02
C PHE A 59 -16.36 -0.84 -6.27
N VAL A 60 -15.78 -1.85 -6.91
CA VAL A 60 -14.66 -2.63 -6.35
C VAL A 60 -13.46 -1.73 -6.06
N GLY A 61 -13.14 -0.79 -6.96
CA GLY A 61 -12.11 0.22 -6.76
C GLY A 61 -12.37 1.11 -5.54
N GLY A 62 -13.60 1.56 -5.36
CA GLY A 62 -14.00 2.33 -4.18
C GLY A 62 -13.82 1.56 -2.88
N VAL A 63 -14.31 0.31 -2.82
CA VAL A 63 -14.15 -0.56 -1.65
C VAL A 63 -12.68 -0.86 -1.37
N TYR A 64 -11.90 -1.15 -2.42
CA TYR A 64 -10.47 -1.40 -2.31
C TYR A 64 -9.73 -0.18 -1.76
N ALA A 65 -10.03 1.02 -2.26
CA ALA A 65 -9.40 2.26 -1.79
C ALA A 65 -9.66 2.51 -0.30
N LEU A 66 -10.89 2.28 0.16
CA LEU A 66 -11.26 2.39 1.58
C LEU A 66 -10.51 1.34 2.42
N ALA A 67 -10.42 0.10 1.94
CA ALA A 67 -9.71 -0.95 2.64
C ALA A 67 -8.19 -0.67 2.72
N ALA A 68 -7.59 -0.14 1.65
CA ALA A 68 -6.17 0.18 1.56
C ALA A 68 -5.76 1.40 2.41
N LEU A 69 -6.73 2.24 2.80
CA LEU A 69 -6.49 3.43 3.61
C LEU A 69 -5.95 3.08 5.01
N LEU A 70 -6.50 2.04 5.65
CA LEU A 70 -6.04 1.57 6.97
C LEU A 70 -4.56 1.16 6.98
N PRO A 71 -4.11 0.19 6.16
CA PRO A 71 -2.70 -0.18 6.08
C PRO A 71 -1.83 0.97 5.55
N GLY A 72 -2.34 1.84 4.67
CA GLY A 72 -1.63 3.03 4.21
C GLY A 72 -1.27 3.99 5.34
N ILE A 73 -2.22 4.29 6.23
CA ILE A 73 -1.97 5.08 7.44
C ILE A 73 -0.97 4.35 8.35
N ALA A 74 -1.16 3.05 8.58
CA ALA A 74 -0.29 2.28 9.47
C ALA A 74 1.19 2.29 9.01
N VAL A 75 1.46 2.07 7.72
CA VAL A 75 2.82 2.12 7.17
C VAL A 75 3.40 3.54 7.27
N THR A 76 2.59 4.56 7.00
CA THR A 76 3.01 5.97 7.09
C THR A 76 3.44 6.34 8.52
N VAL A 77 2.64 5.97 9.51
CA VAL A 77 2.95 6.21 10.93
C VAL A 77 4.25 5.48 11.33
N ARG A 78 4.44 4.23 10.89
CA ARG A 78 5.65 3.45 11.19
C ARG A 78 6.90 4.06 10.58
N VAL A 79 6.84 4.52 9.33
CA VAL A 79 7.98 5.19 8.67
C VAL A 79 8.28 6.52 9.36
N LEU A 80 7.28 7.34 9.64
CA LEU A 80 7.47 8.60 10.36
C LEU A 80 8.13 8.37 11.72
N ARG A 81 7.69 7.35 12.46
CA ARG A 81 8.31 6.94 13.72
C ARG A 81 9.77 6.50 13.53
N THR A 82 10.08 5.77 12.46
CA THR A 82 11.45 5.38 12.13
C THR A 82 12.32 6.62 11.89
N TRP A 83 11.79 7.67 11.25
CA TRP A 83 12.52 8.92 11.01
C TRP A 83 12.70 9.75 12.29
N LEU A 84 11.67 9.84 13.13
CA LEU A 84 11.67 10.68 14.33
C LEU A 84 12.49 10.12 15.50
N ARG A 85 12.91 8.85 15.43
CA ARG A 85 13.77 8.24 16.45
C ARG A 85 15.20 8.13 15.90
N PRO A 86 16.12 9.04 16.30
CA PRO A 86 17.53 8.94 15.93
C PRO A 86 18.11 7.60 16.36
N ARG A 87 19.03 7.07 15.55
CA ARG A 87 19.79 5.87 15.91
C ARG A 87 20.83 6.25 16.98
N PRO A 88 20.95 5.51 18.09
CA PRO A 88 22.07 5.68 19.00
C PRO A 88 23.39 5.30 18.33
#